data_AF-A0A4Y7TBN8-F1
#
_entry.id   AF-A0A4Y7TBN8-F1
#
_cell.length_a   1.000
_cell.length_b   1.000
_cell.length_c   1.000
_cell.angle_alpha   90.00
_cell.angle_beta   90.00
_cell.angle_gamma   90.00
#
_symmetry.space_group_name_H-M   'P 1'
#
loop_
_entity.id
_entity.type
_entity.pdbx_description
1 polymer ?
#
loop_
_entity_poly.entity_id
_entity_poly.type
_entity_poly.pdbx_seq_one_letter_code
_entity_poly.pdbx_strand_id
1 'polypeptide(L)'
;MAPLLSNSTLDPPYGAHPTIVTTALLPELSQNASCSLFVHYILPPLLFVDKYELEMRKEEYEVVGLRASKDLDDSVGVELVLRKGVRFNDIQVRLPIHVRYGQPVTSGTGTPYTIQSLEPPSLVLTCLDGITSCSNNDEAPNYLQSFLSTESYCLTKSSAPQPLEISIPLGNTTDLPVVEFGTSAVILACFTWIVLEAWRASSRLRKIEQKSKSD
;
A
#
# COMPACT_ATOMS: atom_id res chain seq x y z
N MET A 1 34.70 7.81 4.50
CA MET A 1 33.70 6.87 3.96
C MET A 1 32.38 7.60 3.80
N ALA A 2 31.66 7.33 2.72
CA ALA A 2 30.32 7.88 2.52
C ALA A 2 29.33 7.14 3.44
N PRO A 3 28.41 7.84 4.13
CA PRO A 3 27.35 7.19 4.88
C PRO A 3 26.33 6.54 3.93
N LEU A 4 25.60 5.53 4.42
CA LEU A 4 24.38 5.07 3.76
C LEU A 4 23.36 6.22 3.84
N LEU A 5 22.95 6.75 2.70
CA LEU A 5 21.97 7.82 2.60
C LEU A 5 20.71 7.27 1.94
N SER A 6 19.56 7.82 2.31
CA SER A 6 18.32 7.49 1.62
C SER A 6 17.44 8.70 1.44
N ASN A 7 16.72 8.67 0.33
CA ASN A 7 15.69 9.64 0.01
C ASN A 7 14.42 8.88 -0.36
N SER A 8 13.26 9.38 0.05
CA SER A 8 11.97 8.77 -0.30
C SER A 8 10.99 9.81 -0.81
N THR A 9 10.25 9.47 -1.86
CA THR A 9 9.21 10.32 -2.45
C THR A 9 7.94 9.51 -2.74
N LEU A 10 6.80 10.20 -2.89
CA LEU A 10 5.54 9.61 -3.35
C LEU A 10 5.33 9.90 -4.84
N ASP A 11 4.94 8.89 -5.60
CA ASP A 11 4.66 8.99 -7.04
C ASP A 11 3.37 8.25 -7.42
N PRO A 12 2.30 8.96 -7.80
CA PRO A 12 2.08 10.39 -7.59
C PRO A 12 1.95 10.74 -6.08
N PRO A 13 2.10 12.01 -5.67
CA PRO A 13 1.93 12.44 -4.27
C PRO A 13 0.45 12.59 -3.85
N TYR A 14 -0.47 12.06 -4.64
CA TYR A 14 -1.91 12.16 -4.43
C TYR A 14 -2.63 10.93 -5.01
N GLY A 15 -3.89 10.75 -4.62
CA GLY A 15 -4.73 9.66 -5.13
C GLY A 15 -4.70 8.42 -4.26
N ALA A 16 -5.41 7.38 -4.69
CA ALA A 16 -5.65 6.19 -3.89
C ALA A 16 -4.58 5.09 -4.02
N HIS A 17 -3.70 5.20 -5.01
CA HIS A 17 -2.71 4.19 -5.36
C HIS A 17 -1.31 4.80 -5.61
N PRO A 18 -0.76 5.59 -4.67
CA PRO A 18 0.58 6.13 -4.83
C PRO A 18 1.64 5.02 -4.66
N THR A 19 2.85 5.27 -5.15
CA THR A 19 4.02 4.43 -4.89
C THR A 19 5.03 5.20 -4.06
N ILE A 20 5.49 4.62 -2.95
CA ILE A 20 6.67 5.13 -2.24
C ILE A 20 7.90 4.68 -3.02
N VAL A 21 8.67 5.65 -3.50
CA VAL A 21 9.94 5.42 -4.19
C VAL A 21 11.07 5.76 -3.23
N THR A 22 11.78 4.73 -2.76
CA THR A 22 12.92 4.87 -1.87
C THR A 22 14.20 4.63 -2.64
N THR A 23 15.04 5.65 -2.71
CA THR A 23 16.38 5.58 -3.32
C THR A 23 17.42 5.53 -2.21
N ALA A 24 18.32 4.56 -2.28
CA ALA A 24 19.41 4.35 -1.33
C ALA A 24 20.76 4.56 -2.02
N LEU A 25 21.54 5.51 -1.51
CA LEU A 25 22.93 5.70 -1.91
C LEU A 25 23.81 4.90 -0.95
N LEU A 26 24.41 3.84 -1.49
CA LEU A 26 25.22 2.92 -0.72
C LEU A 26 26.61 3.50 -0.42
N PRO A 27 27.23 3.13 0.70
CA PRO A 27 28.66 3.34 0.90
C PRO A 27 29.46 2.60 -0.18
N GLU A 28 30.73 2.95 -0.37
CA GLU A 28 31.62 2.17 -1.25
C GLU A 28 31.72 0.73 -0.73
N LEU A 29 31.17 -0.21 -1.50
CA LEU A 29 31.24 -1.64 -1.23
C LEU A 29 32.43 -2.25 -1.95
N SER A 30 33.04 -3.28 -1.34
CA SER A 30 34.03 -4.07 -2.06
C SER A 30 33.36 -4.81 -3.23
N GLN A 31 34.06 -4.96 -4.36
CA GLN A 31 33.50 -5.52 -5.59
C GLN A 31 32.93 -6.94 -5.44
N ASN A 32 33.33 -7.66 -4.39
CA ASN A 32 32.92 -9.03 -4.13
C ASN A 32 31.96 -9.17 -2.94
N ALA A 33 31.61 -8.09 -2.24
CA ALA A 33 30.71 -8.18 -1.10
C ALA A 33 29.29 -8.55 -1.56
N SER A 34 28.79 -9.68 -1.06
CA SER A 34 27.38 -9.99 -1.16
C SER A 34 26.64 -9.28 -0.03
N CYS A 35 25.91 -8.21 -0.40
CA CYS A 35 25.14 -7.41 0.54
C CYS A 35 23.64 -7.51 0.28
N SER A 36 22.86 -7.37 1.35
CA SER A 36 21.40 -7.26 1.32
C SER A 36 20.98 -5.93 1.95
N LEU A 37 20.12 -5.20 1.24
CA LEU A 37 19.46 -4.02 1.76
C LEU A 37 18.09 -4.41 2.31
N PHE A 38 17.87 -4.14 3.59
CA PHE A 38 16.57 -4.23 4.23
C PHE A 38 15.95 -2.84 4.29
N VAL A 39 14.69 -2.73 3.89
CA VAL A 39 13.93 -1.49 3.94
C VAL A 39 12.70 -1.70 4.80
N HIS A 40 12.58 -0.91 5.86
CA HIS A 40 11.54 -1.00 6.86
C HIS A 40 10.57 0.17 6.72
N TYR A 41 9.31 -0.16 6.46
CA TYR A 41 8.21 0.80 6.34
C TYR A 41 7.26 0.64 7.52
N ILE A 42 6.86 1.77 8.10
CA ILE A 42 5.76 1.87 9.07
C ILE A 42 4.70 2.75 8.41
N LEU A 43 3.56 2.15 8.06
CA LEU A 43 2.47 2.82 7.38
C LEU A 43 1.36 3.15 8.40
N PRO A 44 0.81 4.38 8.39
CA PRO A 44 -0.32 4.76 9.23
C PRO A 44 -1.59 3.97 8.84
N PRO A 45 -2.62 3.91 9.71
CA PRO A 45 -3.79 3.04 9.51
C PRO A 45 -4.58 3.26 8.23
N LEU A 46 -4.60 4.49 7.69
CA LEU A 46 -5.28 4.79 6.43
C LEU A 46 -4.49 4.34 5.20
N LEU A 47 -3.29 3.79 5.36
CA LEU A 47 -2.44 3.31 4.28
C LEU A 47 -2.18 1.82 4.48
N PHE A 48 -2.23 1.05 3.40
CA PHE A 48 -1.96 -0.38 3.44
C PHE A 48 -1.25 -0.83 2.17
N VAL A 49 -0.74 -2.05 2.21
CA VAL A 49 -0.12 -2.71 1.05
C VAL A 49 -0.99 -3.89 0.66
N ASP A 50 -1.19 -4.08 -0.64
CA ASP A 50 -1.86 -5.27 -1.15
C ASP A 50 -0.84 -6.41 -1.23
N LYS A 51 -1.09 -7.49 -0.48
CA LYS A 51 -0.23 -8.67 -0.46
C LYS A 51 -0.05 -9.29 -1.84
N TYR A 52 -1.10 -9.30 -2.67
CA TYR A 52 -1.01 -9.86 -4.02
C TYR A 52 -0.17 -8.98 -4.94
N GLU A 53 -0.25 -7.66 -4.78
CA GLU A 53 0.61 -6.73 -5.52
C GLU A 53 2.09 -6.89 -5.13
N LEU A 54 2.37 -7.08 -3.83
CA LEU A 54 3.73 -7.39 -3.38
C LEU A 54 4.24 -8.71 -3.96
N GLU A 55 3.38 -9.73 -4.08
CA GLU A 55 3.73 -11.02 -4.69
C GLU A 55 4.04 -10.91 -6.19
N MET A 56 3.42 -9.96 -6.90
CA MET A 56 3.76 -9.67 -8.30
C MET A 56 5.13 -8.98 -8.46
N ARG A 57 5.76 -8.50 -7.38
CA ARG A 57 7.05 -7.77 -7.39
C ARG A 57 8.24 -8.57 -6.86
N LYS A 58 8.13 -9.90 -6.83
CA LYS A 58 9.20 -10.81 -6.36
C LYS A 58 10.54 -10.66 -7.10
N GLU A 59 10.53 -10.12 -8.31
CA GLU A 59 11.75 -9.83 -9.08
C GLU A 59 12.48 -8.57 -8.57
N GLU A 60 11.76 -7.64 -7.93
CA GLU A 60 12.32 -6.38 -7.43
C GLU A 60 12.86 -6.50 -6.00
N TYR A 61 12.17 -7.25 -5.14
CA TYR A 61 12.49 -7.46 -3.73
C TYR A 61 11.74 -8.68 -3.14
N GLU A 62 12.21 -9.15 -2.00
CA GLU A 62 11.59 -10.19 -1.18
C GLU A 62 10.87 -9.56 0.02
N VAL A 63 9.65 -10.01 0.33
CA VAL A 63 8.93 -9.61 1.55
C VAL A 63 9.35 -10.56 2.67
N VAL A 64 10.13 -10.06 3.64
CA VAL A 64 10.63 -10.89 4.76
C VAL A 64 9.78 -10.77 6.02
N GLY A 65 9.10 -9.64 6.20
CA GLY A 65 8.22 -9.42 7.34
C GLY A 65 7.03 -8.55 6.96
N LEU A 66 5.82 -8.97 7.32
CA LEU A 66 4.60 -8.17 7.18
C LEU A 66 3.74 -8.36 8.43
N ARG A 67 3.59 -7.28 9.19
CA ARG A 67 2.70 -7.20 10.34
C ARG A 67 1.62 -6.19 10.03
N ALA A 68 0.42 -6.69 9.79
CA ALA A 68 -0.77 -5.89 9.60
C ALA A 68 -1.81 -6.35 10.62
N SER A 69 -2.68 -5.45 11.08
CA SER A 69 -3.86 -5.92 11.80
C SER A 69 -4.74 -6.74 10.86
N LYS A 70 -5.30 -7.80 11.43
CA LYS A 70 -6.27 -8.66 10.74
C LYS A 70 -7.63 -7.98 10.63
N ASP A 71 -7.91 -7.05 11.54
CA ASP A 71 -9.19 -6.39 11.66
C ASP A 71 -9.17 -5.02 10.96
N LEU A 72 -10.23 -4.75 10.20
CA LEU A 72 -10.37 -3.52 9.40
C LEU A 72 -10.49 -2.26 10.26
N ASP A 73 -10.92 -2.40 11.52
CA ASP A 73 -11.16 -1.31 12.46
C ASP A 73 -9.98 -1.04 13.39
N ASP A 74 -8.92 -1.85 13.30
CA ASP A 74 -7.79 -1.71 14.18
C ASP A 74 -6.97 -0.49 13.76
N SER A 75 -6.76 0.42 14.71
CA SER A 75 -5.98 1.65 14.52
C SER A 75 -4.46 1.37 14.46
N VAL A 76 -4.09 0.11 14.31
CA VAL A 76 -2.70 -0.33 14.22
C VAL A 76 -2.26 -0.24 12.77
N GLY A 77 -1.20 0.53 12.53
CA GLY A 77 -0.58 0.66 11.21
C GLY A 77 -0.03 -0.65 10.65
N VAL A 78 0.56 -0.59 9.47
CA VAL A 78 1.23 -1.73 8.82
C VAL A 78 2.73 -1.59 8.97
N GLU A 79 3.39 -2.63 9.44
CA GLU A 79 4.85 -2.71 9.54
C GLU A 79 5.37 -3.74 8.51
N LEU A 80 6.19 -3.28 7.57
CA LEU A 80 6.65 -4.05 6.42
C LEU A 80 8.18 -4.00 6.31
N VAL A 81 8.80 -5.17 6.18
CA VAL A 81 10.23 -5.30 5.93
C VAL A 81 10.43 -5.96 4.56
N LEU A 82 11.10 -5.24 3.68
CA LEU A 82 11.52 -5.71 2.36
C LEU A 82 13.01 -5.99 2.37
N ARG A 83 13.44 -7.02 1.64
CA ARG A 83 14.85 -7.34 1.40
C ARG A 83 15.16 -7.26 -0.09
N LYS A 84 16.24 -6.57 -0.45
CA LYS A 84 16.72 -6.45 -1.82
C LYS A 84 18.21 -6.76 -1.90
N GLY A 85 18.59 -7.65 -2.81
CA GLY A 85 20.00 -7.93 -3.09
C GLY A 85 20.70 -6.72 -3.71
N VAL A 86 21.91 -6.42 -3.25
CA VAL A 86 22.71 -5.30 -3.73
C VAL A 86 23.65 -5.77 -4.83
N ARG A 87 23.59 -5.13 -6.01
CA ARG A 87 24.53 -5.40 -7.12
C ARG A 87 25.21 -4.16 -7.69
N PHE A 88 24.64 -2.96 -7.48
CA PHE A 88 25.11 -1.71 -8.08
C PHE A 88 24.95 -0.53 -7.11
N ASN A 89 25.58 0.60 -7.45
CA ASN A 89 25.72 1.78 -6.58
C ASN A 89 24.41 2.54 -6.28
N ASP A 90 23.35 2.33 -7.06
CA ASP A 90 22.04 2.94 -6.80
C ASP A 90 20.97 1.87 -6.69
N ILE A 91 20.29 1.85 -5.55
CA ILE A 91 19.19 0.93 -5.28
C ILE A 91 17.92 1.73 -5.09
N GLN A 92 16.98 1.49 -6.00
CA GLN A 92 15.62 1.98 -5.86
C GLN A 92 14.69 0.84 -5.44
N VAL A 93 13.86 1.08 -4.43
CA VAL A 93 12.77 0.21 -3.99
C VAL A 93 11.45 0.95 -4.21
N ARG A 94 10.51 0.30 -4.88
CA ARG A 94 9.20 0.85 -5.21
C ARG A 94 8.13 0.08 -4.45
N LEU A 95 7.56 0.70 -3.43
CA LEU A 95 6.51 0.11 -2.61
C LEU A 95 5.16 0.71 -3.03
N PRO A 96 4.31 -0.04 -3.75
CA PRO A 96 2.94 0.40 -3.98
C PRO A 96 2.17 0.40 -2.66
N ILE A 97 1.44 1.48 -2.40
CA ILE A 97 0.56 1.57 -1.24
C ILE A 97 -0.85 1.96 -1.72
N HIS A 98 -1.82 1.60 -0.91
CA HIS A 98 -3.23 1.85 -1.15
C HIS A 98 -3.80 2.67 0.01
N VAL A 99 -4.68 3.60 -0.34
CA VAL A 99 -5.37 4.45 0.62
C VAL A 99 -6.70 3.79 1.03
N ARG A 100 -6.96 3.71 2.34
CA ARG A 100 -8.27 3.32 2.88
C ARG A 100 -9.21 4.52 2.89
N TYR A 101 -10.51 4.23 2.85
CA TYR A 101 -11.52 5.25 3.08
C TYR A 101 -11.38 5.80 4.50
N GLY A 102 -11.14 7.10 4.60
CA GLY A 102 -11.19 7.81 5.87
C GLY A 102 -12.62 8.00 6.36
N GLN A 103 -12.75 8.40 7.63
CA GLN A 103 -14.06 8.73 8.19
C GLN A 103 -14.68 9.92 7.44
N PRO A 104 -15.92 9.81 6.94
CA PRO A 104 -16.59 10.91 6.28
C PRO A 104 -16.71 12.14 7.18
N VAL A 105 -16.64 13.33 6.58
CA VAL A 105 -16.81 14.61 7.27
C VAL A 105 -18.24 15.11 7.08
N THR A 106 -18.77 15.78 8.10
CA THR A 106 -20.03 16.52 7.99
C THR A 106 -19.76 17.92 7.43
N SER A 107 -20.55 18.35 6.45
CA SER A 107 -20.43 19.70 5.87
C SER A 107 -20.38 20.78 6.95
N GLY A 108 -19.40 21.67 6.84
CA GLY A 108 -19.18 22.77 7.78
C GLY A 108 -18.20 22.45 8.92
N THR A 109 -17.78 21.18 9.08
CA THR A 109 -16.76 20.78 10.04
C THR A 109 -15.62 20.03 9.33
N GLY A 110 -14.53 20.75 9.02
CA GLY A 110 -13.28 20.17 8.52
C GLY A 110 -13.00 20.36 7.02
N THR A 111 -11.84 19.89 6.60
CA THR A 111 -11.38 19.87 5.21
C THR A 111 -11.94 18.64 4.48
N PRO A 112 -12.20 18.70 3.15
CA PRO A 112 -12.66 17.55 2.36
C PRO A 112 -11.56 16.48 2.14
N TYR A 113 -10.43 16.65 2.81
CA TYR A 113 -9.27 15.76 2.79
C TYR A 113 -8.69 15.66 4.19
N THR A 114 -8.03 14.54 4.47
CA THR A 114 -7.12 14.38 5.60
C THR A 114 -5.70 14.20 5.09
N ILE A 115 -4.72 14.76 5.80
CA ILE A 115 -3.30 14.58 5.49
C ILE A 115 -2.79 13.45 6.36
N GLN A 116 -2.25 12.42 5.72
CA GLN A 116 -1.50 11.38 6.42
C GLN A 116 -0.01 11.61 6.27
N SER A 117 0.67 11.65 7.41
CA SER A 117 2.11 11.78 7.49
C SER A 117 2.72 10.37 7.56
N LEU A 118 3.66 10.09 6.68
CA LEU A 118 4.43 8.86 6.67
C LEU A 118 5.85 9.16 7.13
N GLU A 119 6.31 8.40 8.11
CA GLU A 119 7.73 8.44 8.46
C GLU A 119 8.56 7.87 7.30
N PRO A 120 9.73 8.48 7.02
CA PRO A 120 10.67 7.91 6.08
C PRO A 120 11.10 6.48 6.49
N PRO A 121 11.33 5.58 5.52
CA PRO A 121 11.72 4.21 5.85
C PRO A 121 13.09 4.15 6.52
N SER A 122 13.27 3.17 7.40
CA SER A 122 14.58 2.82 7.95
C SER A 122 15.28 1.85 7.01
N LEU A 123 16.57 2.06 6.74
CA LEU A 123 17.34 1.22 5.84
C LEU A 123 18.47 0.54 6.61
N VAL A 124 18.61 -0.77 6.41
CA VAL A 124 19.69 -1.56 7.01
C VAL A 124 20.44 -2.28 5.92
N LEU A 125 21.74 -2.07 5.84
CA LEU A 125 22.61 -2.80 4.93
C LEU A 125 23.36 -3.88 5.69
N THR A 126 23.23 -5.13 5.26
CA THR A 126 24.01 -6.27 5.80
C THR A 126 24.95 -6.79 4.72
N CYS A 127 26.15 -7.21 5.08
CA CYS A 127 27.12 -7.80 4.17
C CYS A 127 27.86 -8.96 4.86
N LEU A 128 28.12 -10.04 4.13
CA LEU A 128 28.82 -11.22 4.64
C LEU A 128 30.28 -10.95 5.01
N ASP A 129 30.99 -10.11 4.23
CA ASP A 129 32.43 -9.90 4.37
C ASP A 129 32.83 -8.81 5.37
N GLY A 130 31.91 -8.41 6.26
CA GLY A 130 32.16 -7.38 7.26
C GLY A 130 32.15 -5.98 6.67
N ILE A 131 31.34 -5.09 7.23
CA ILE A 131 31.36 -3.68 6.83
C ILE A 131 32.35 -2.95 7.72
N THR A 132 33.48 -2.53 7.15
CA THR A 132 34.61 -1.97 7.92
C THR A 132 34.36 -0.57 8.48
N SER A 133 33.24 0.10 8.14
CA SER A 133 33.10 1.53 8.42
C SER A 133 31.68 2.07 8.62
N CYS A 134 30.87 1.41 9.46
CA CYS A 134 29.58 1.96 9.84
C CYS A 134 29.56 2.40 11.30
N SER A 135 29.09 3.62 11.52
CA SER A 135 28.83 4.13 12.86
C SER A 135 27.47 3.58 13.32
N ASN A 136 27.49 2.45 14.02
CA ASN A 136 26.29 1.81 14.58
C ASN A 136 25.83 2.55 15.84
N ASN A 137 25.43 3.82 15.70
CA ASN A 137 24.97 4.60 16.85
C ASN A 137 23.47 4.41 17.11
N ASP A 138 22.73 3.93 16.13
CA ASP A 138 21.29 3.71 16.25
C ASP A 138 20.97 2.21 16.37
N GLU A 139 20.04 1.90 17.27
CA GLU A 139 19.50 0.55 17.43
C GLU A 139 18.47 0.27 16.33
N ALA A 140 18.56 -0.91 15.70
CA ALA A 140 17.58 -1.32 14.71
C ALA A 140 16.20 -1.50 15.37
N PRO A 141 15.08 -1.13 14.70
CA PRO A 141 13.75 -1.36 15.25
C PRO A 141 13.55 -2.82 15.65
N ASN A 142 12.93 -3.07 16.82
CA ASN A 142 12.77 -4.42 17.39
C ASN A 142 12.20 -5.44 16.39
N TYR A 143 11.24 -5.02 15.56
CA TYR A 143 10.66 -5.88 14.54
C TYR A 143 11.69 -6.28 13.48
N LEU A 144 12.50 -5.33 13.02
CA LEU A 144 13.53 -5.55 12.03
C LEU A 144 14.67 -6.44 12.57
N GLN A 145 15.01 -6.34 13.87
CA GLN A 145 16.04 -7.18 14.48
C GLN A 145 15.79 -8.68 14.31
N SER A 146 14.52 -9.11 14.27
CA SER A 146 14.17 -10.53 14.08
C SER A 146 14.54 -11.09 12.70
N PHE A 147 14.81 -10.23 11.72
CA PHE A 147 15.17 -10.60 10.36
C PHE A 147 16.66 -10.40 10.06
N LEU A 148 17.39 -9.71 10.93
CA LEU A 148 18.83 -9.54 10.79
C LEU A 148 19.53 -10.80 11.31
N SER A 149 20.39 -11.40 10.48
CA SER A 149 21.34 -12.41 10.95
C SER A 149 22.35 -11.77 11.90
N THR A 150 23.09 -12.57 12.68
CA THR A 150 24.20 -12.14 13.56
C THR A 150 25.40 -11.49 12.83
N GLU A 151 25.21 -11.04 11.60
CA GLU A 151 26.19 -10.38 10.76
C GLU A 151 26.39 -8.90 11.15
N SER A 152 27.52 -8.32 10.74
CA SER A 152 27.72 -6.88 10.82
C SER A 152 26.72 -6.15 9.92
N TYR A 153 25.96 -5.22 10.48
CA TYR A 153 25.03 -4.38 9.75
C TYR A 153 25.37 -2.90 9.89
N CYS A 154 24.91 -2.12 8.92
CA CYS A 154 24.90 -0.67 8.93
C CYS A 154 23.47 -0.18 8.95
N LEU A 155 23.12 0.58 9.98
CA LEU A 155 21.83 1.23 10.08
C LEU A 155 21.94 2.66 9.57
N THR A 156 20.98 3.07 8.75
CA THR A 156 20.72 4.49 8.52
C THR A 156 19.22 4.73 8.63
N LYS A 157 18.87 5.87 9.23
CA LYS A 157 17.54 6.44 9.03
C LYS A 157 17.60 7.36 7.83
N SER A 158 16.50 7.46 7.10
CA SER A 158 16.45 8.39 5.99
C SER A 158 16.84 9.79 6.47
N SER A 159 17.72 10.42 5.71
CA SER A 159 18.09 11.82 5.92
C SER A 159 17.03 12.77 5.36
N ALA A 160 15.89 12.26 4.89
CA ALA A 160 14.79 13.07 4.39
C ALA A 160 14.37 14.06 5.51
N PRO A 161 14.50 15.37 5.28
CA PRO A 161 14.28 16.37 6.32
C PRO A 161 12.80 16.51 6.71
N GLN A 162 11.88 15.88 5.99
CA GLN A 162 10.45 15.99 6.20
C GLN A 162 9.75 14.64 6.01
N PRO A 163 8.68 14.37 6.78
CA PRO A 163 7.83 13.22 6.54
C PRO A 163 7.16 13.32 5.16
N LEU A 164 6.84 12.17 4.56
CA LEU A 164 6.09 12.16 3.32
C LEU A 164 4.62 12.40 3.65
N GLU A 165 3.99 13.37 3.00
CA GLU A 165 2.59 13.68 3.23
C GLU A 165 1.74 13.23 2.04
N ILE A 166 0.61 12.59 2.33
CA ILE A 166 -0.40 12.26 1.34
C ILE A 166 -1.76 12.85 1.71
N SER A 167 -2.39 13.50 0.74
CA SER A 167 -3.75 13.99 0.86
C SER A 167 -4.75 12.91 0.47
N ILE A 168 -5.61 12.54 1.41
CA ILE A 168 -6.63 11.49 1.26
C ILE A 168 -8.01 12.16 1.21
N PRO A 169 -8.78 12.02 0.12
CA PRO A 169 -10.12 12.58 0.05
C PRO A 169 -11.05 11.90 1.05
N LEU A 170 -11.91 12.69 1.69
CA LEU A 170 -12.94 12.21 2.61
C LEU A 170 -14.32 12.35 1.97
N GLY A 171 -15.21 11.40 2.26
CA GLY A 171 -16.61 11.51 1.86
C GLY A 171 -17.31 12.63 2.63
N ASN A 172 -18.28 13.29 2.00
CA ASN A 172 -19.14 14.27 2.66
C ASN A 172 -20.48 13.62 3.03
N THR A 173 -20.83 13.63 4.31
CA THR A 173 -22.08 13.00 4.77
C THR A 173 -23.33 13.71 4.28
N THR A 174 -23.24 14.96 3.80
CA THR A 174 -24.40 15.64 3.20
C THR A 174 -24.80 15.12 1.84
N ASP A 175 -23.88 14.41 1.16
CA ASP A 175 -24.16 13.83 -0.14
C ASP A 175 -24.90 12.49 -0.01
N LEU A 176 -24.90 11.92 1.21
CA LEU A 176 -25.47 10.60 1.50
C LEU A 176 -26.94 10.46 1.05
N PRO A 177 -27.87 11.39 1.36
CA PRO A 177 -29.27 11.23 0.95
C PRO A 177 -29.44 11.21 -0.57
N VAL A 178 -28.63 11.98 -1.30
CA VAL A 178 -28.67 12.05 -2.77
C VAL A 178 -28.17 10.75 -3.37
N VAL A 179 -27.05 10.23 -2.85
CA VAL A 179 -26.48 8.95 -3.28
C VAL A 179 -27.44 7.80 -2.98
N GLU A 180 -27.98 7.73 -1.76
CA GLU A 180 -28.92 6.67 -1.35
C GLU A 180 -30.18 6.66 -2.21
N PHE A 181 -30.78 7.82 -2.44
CA PHE A 181 -31.96 7.94 -3.28
C PHE A 181 -31.66 7.55 -4.73
N GLY A 182 -30.58 8.08 -5.31
CA GLY A 182 -30.17 7.80 -6.68
C GLY A 182 -29.90 6.31 -6.90
N THR A 183 -29.11 5.69 -6.01
CA THR A 183 -28.82 4.26 -6.06
C THR A 183 -30.10 3.42 -5.93
N SER A 184 -30.99 3.76 -5.00
CA SER A 184 -32.25 3.06 -4.82
C SER A 184 -33.15 3.13 -6.06
N ALA A 185 -33.26 4.32 -6.66
CA ALA A 185 -34.03 4.53 -7.88
C ALA A 185 -33.49 3.70 -9.06
N VAL A 186 -32.17 3.66 -9.24
CA VAL A 186 -31.52 2.86 -10.29
C VAL A 186 -31.75 1.37 -10.07
N ILE A 187 -31.56 0.87 -8.84
CA ILE A 187 -31.80 -0.54 -8.51
C ILE A 187 -33.26 -0.92 -8.80
N LEU A 188 -34.22 -0.07 -8.39
CA LEU A 188 -35.64 -0.31 -8.65
C LEU A 188 -35.97 -0.31 -10.15
N ALA A 189 -35.36 0.59 -10.93
CA ALA A 189 -35.52 0.62 -12.38
C ALA A 189 -34.96 -0.66 -13.03
N CYS A 190 -33.76 -1.09 -12.64
CA CYS A 190 -33.17 -2.35 -13.11
C CYS A 190 -34.03 -3.56 -12.75
N PHE A 191 -34.53 -3.62 -11.51
CA PHE A 191 -35.41 -4.69 -11.06
C PHE A 191 -36.72 -4.72 -11.87
N THR A 192 -37.36 -3.56 -12.04
CA THR A 192 -38.59 -3.43 -12.83
C THR A 192 -38.37 -3.89 -14.27
N TRP A 193 -37.25 -3.49 -14.87
CA TRP A 193 -36.87 -3.95 -16.20
C TRP A 193 -36.75 -5.47 -16.28
N ILE A 194 -36.03 -6.10 -15.34
CA ILE A 194 -35.89 -7.57 -15.28
C ILE A 194 -37.26 -8.25 -15.15
N VAL A 195 -38.14 -7.74 -14.28
CA VAL A 195 -39.50 -8.29 -14.11
C VAL A 195 -40.32 -8.18 -15.40
N LEU A 196 -40.24 -7.04 -16.10
CA LEU A 196 -40.93 -6.86 -17.37
C LEU A 196 -40.43 -7.83 -18.45
N GLU A 197 -39.13 -8.04 -18.55
CA GLU A 197 -38.54 -8.98 -19.50
C GLU A 197 -38.89 -10.44 -19.15
N ALA A 198 -38.84 -10.81 -17.88
CA ALA A 198 -39.28 -12.12 -17.41
C ALA A 198 -40.76 -12.36 -17.71
N TRP A 199 -41.62 -11.36 -17.50
CA TRP A 199 -43.04 -11.44 -17.83
C TRP A 199 -43.26 -11.62 -19.34
N ARG A 200 -42.56 -10.85 -20.17
CA ARG A 200 -42.60 -10.95 -21.63
C ARG A 200 -42.16 -12.34 -22.10
N ALA A 201 -41.07 -12.86 -21.53
CA ALA A 201 -40.57 -14.21 -21.83
C ALA A 201 -41.60 -15.29 -21.45
N SER A 202 -42.15 -15.23 -20.23
CA SER A 202 -43.20 -16.16 -19.78
C SER A 202 -44.44 -16.12 -20.68
N SER A 203 -44.89 -14.92 -21.04
CA SER A 203 -46.03 -14.74 -21.95
C SER A 203 -45.78 -15.35 -23.33
N ARG A 204 -44.55 -15.28 -23.86
CA ARG A 204 -44.15 -15.94 -25.11
C ARG A 204 -44.19 -17.46 -24.99
N LEU A 205 -43.64 -18.02 -23.91
CA LEU A 205 -43.64 -19.46 -23.67
C LEU A 205 -45.06 -20.02 -23.57
N ARG A 206 -45.97 -19.34 -22.85
CA ARG A 206 -47.39 -19.72 -22.75
C ARG A 206 -48.08 -19.78 -24.11
N LYS A 207 -47.80 -18.82 -25.01
CA LYS A 207 -48.35 -18.83 -26.38
C LYS A 207 -47.85 -20.01 -27.20
N ILE A 208 -46.58 -20.38 -27.06
CA ILE A 208 -46.00 -21.54 -27.75
C ILE A 208 -46.63 -22.84 -27.25
N GLU A 209 -46.80 -22.99 -25.93
CA GLU A 209 -47.44 -24.17 -25.34
C GLU A 209 -48.90 -24.33 -25.79
N GLN A 210 -49.66 -23.23 -25.86
CA GLN A 210 -51.05 -23.26 -26.36
C GLN A 210 -51.11 -23.67 -27.84
N LYS A 211 -50.21 -23.17 -28.68
CA LYS A 211 -50.13 -23.57 -30.09
C LYS A 211 -49.82 -25.07 -30.23
N SER A 212 -48.88 -25.58 -29.45
CA SER A 212 -48.50 -27.00 -29.45
C SER A 212 -49.62 -27.95 -29.01
N LYS A 213 -50.64 -27.49 -28.27
CA LYS A 213 -51.79 -28.32 -27.86
C LYS A 213 -52.95 -28.29 -28.86
N SER A 214 -52.92 -27.38 -29.83
CA SER A 214 -53.99 -27.22 -30.83
C SER A 214 -53.72 -27.96 -32.14
N ASP A 215 -52.46 -28.37 -32.36
CA ASP A 215 -52.03 -29.22 -33.47
C ASP A 215 -52.04 -30.69 -33.04
#